data_AF-A0A9X4E3P8-F1
#
_entry.id   AF-A0A9X4E3P8-F1
#
_cell.length_a   1.000
_cell.length_b   1.000
_cell.length_c   1.000
_cell.angle_alpha   90.00
_cell.angle_beta   90.00
_cell.angle_gamma   90.00
#
_symmetry.space_group_name_H-M   'P 1'
#
loop_
_entity.id
_entity.type
_entity.pdbx_description
1 polymer ?
#
loop_
_entity_poly.entity_id
_entity_poly.type
_entity_poly.pdbx_seq_one_letter_code
_entity_poly.pdbx_strand_id
1 'polypeptide(L)'
;MAILFVARSAGFSKWASDVGLPKNIFKVGVADDADAVAAAIAAGWGGETDWALVKKVDAGDLTEEEALERLAAKEKPVDPNYYPRLKGAAGIFKLTPTIVGNHMIIARAMAGNESLDFKLKVVDYANYLIQFAQPPKAAD
;
A
#
# COMPACT_ATOMS: atom_id res chain seq x y z
N MET A 1 13.19 12.39 -8.54
CA MET A 1 12.76 12.52 -7.13
C MET A 1 12.08 11.22 -6.81
N ALA A 2 12.43 10.64 -5.67
CA ALA A 2 11.91 9.33 -5.31
C ALA A 2 10.37 9.36 -5.31
N ILE A 3 9.76 8.29 -5.79
CA ILE A 3 8.33 8.14 -5.96
C ILE A 3 7.89 6.97 -5.10
N LEU A 4 7.07 7.28 -4.10
CA LEU A 4 6.38 6.29 -3.31
C LEU A 4 5.15 5.86 -4.10
N PHE A 5 5.05 4.57 -4.41
CA PHE A 5 3.96 4.03 -5.20
C PHE A 5 3.27 2.88 -4.47
N VAL A 6 1.98 2.74 -4.79
CA VAL A 6 1.13 1.66 -4.34
C VAL A 6 0.56 0.97 -5.57
N ALA A 7 0.79 -0.33 -5.66
CA ALA A 7 0.30 -1.18 -6.73
C ALA A 7 -0.60 -2.29 -6.18
N ARG A 8 -1.48 -2.81 -7.04
CA ARG A 8 -2.39 -3.92 -6.73
C ARG A 8 -2.47 -4.86 -7.91
N SER A 9 -2.45 -6.17 -7.67
CA SER A 9 -2.80 -7.19 -8.66
C SER A 9 -4.12 -7.89 -8.29
N ALA A 10 -4.97 -8.11 -9.30
CA ALA A 10 -6.20 -8.88 -9.14
C ALA A 10 -5.94 -10.37 -8.93
N GLY A 11 -4.99 -10.96 -9.66
CA GLY A 11 -4.62 -12.37 -9.49
C GLY A 11 -3.92 -12.62 -8.15
N PHE A 12 -3.12 -11.67 -7.67
CA PHE A 12 -2.47 -11.75 -6.37
C PHE A 12 -3.50 -11.62 -5.24
N SER A 13 -4.49 -10.72 -5.37
CA SER A 13 -5.65 -10.65 -4.46
C SER A 13 -6.44 -11.96 -4.42
N LYS A 14 -6.54 -12.68 -5.54
CA LYS A 14 -7.23 -13.99 -5.60
C LYS A 14 -6.41 -15.07 -4.90
N TRP A 15 -5.12 -15.16 -5.20
CA TRP A 15 -4.20 -16.08 -4.50
C TRP A 15 -4.18 -15.81 -3.00
N ALA A 16 -4.13 -14.55 -2.58
CA ALA A 16 -4.19 -14.15 -1.19
C ALA A 16 -5.43 -14.73 -0.49
N SER A 17 -6.60 -14.60 -1.11
CA SER A 17 -7.85 -15.16 -0.61
C SER A 17 -7.82 -16.69 -0.49
N ASP A 18 -7.12 -17.37 -1.40
CA ASP A 18 -6.97 -18.83 -1.44
C ASP A 18 -6.12 -19.33 -0.25
N VAL A 19 -5.11 -18.55 0.13
CA VAL A 19 -4.21 -18.87 1.25
C VAL A 19 -4.66 -18.26 2.59
N GLY A 20 -5.90 -17.77 2.68
CA GLY A 20 -6.51 -17.22 3.91
C GLY A 20 -6.11 -15.78 4.26
N LEU A 21 -5.45 -15.05 3.35
CA LEU A 21 -5.18 -13.62 3.49
C LEU A 21 -6.37 -12.78 2.98
N PRO A 22 -6.54 -11.53 3.47
CA PRO A 22 -7.58 -10.65 2.95
C PRO A 22 -7.33 -10.32 1.48
N LYS A 23 -8.41 -10.04 0.72
CA LYS A 23 -8.32 -9.67 -0.71
C LYS A 23 -7.67 -8.30 -0.94
N ASN A 24 -7.70 -7.45 0.09
CA ASN A 24 -7.14 -6.10 0.06
C ASN A 24 -5.65 -6.15 0.38
N ILE A 25 -4.88 -6.60 -0.61
CA ILE A 25 -3.42 -6.61 -0.55
C ILE A 25 -2.87 -5.64 -1.57
N PHE A 26 -1.83 -4.93 -1.14
CA PHE A 26 -1.18 -3.89 -1.90
C PHE A 26 0.33 -4.05 -1.79
N LYS A 27 1.02 -3.77 -2.89
CA LYS A 27 2.47 -3.58 -2.91
C LYS A 27 2.73 -2.10 -2.67
N VAL A 28 3.60 -1.80 -1.71
CA VAL A 28 4.16 -0.48 -1.48
C VAL A 28 5.65 -0.55 -1.80
N GLY A 29 6.17 0.46 -2.47
CA GLY A 29 7.59 0.56 -2.80
C GLY A 29 7.97 1.99 -3.10
N VAL A 30 9.28 2.27 -3.08
CA VAL A 30 9.84 3.56 -3.47
C VAL A 30 10.77 3.31 -4.65
N ALA A 31 10.65 4.13 -5.68
CA ALA A 31 11.50 4.07 -6.87
C ALA A 31 12.05 5.46 -7.20
N ASP A 32 13.20 5.56 -7.86
CA ASP A 32 13.87 6.85 -8.09
C ASP A 32 13.09 7.81 -9.00
N ASP A 33 12.27 7.25 -9.89
CA ASP A 33 11.52 7.97 -10.92
C ASP A 33 10.33 7.14 -11.47
N ALA A 34 9.55 7.75 -12.36
CA ALA A 34 8.33 7.14 -12.88
C ALA A 34 8.60 5.95 -13.81
N ASP A 35 9.73 5.92 -14.51
CA ASP A 35 10.14 4.80 -15.35
C ASP A 35 10.57 3.62 -14.47
N ALA A 36 11.26 3.87 -13.37
CA ALA A 36 11.59 2.86 -12.37
C ALA A 36 10.32 2.27 -11.72
N VAL A 37 9.29 3.08 -11.43
CA VAL A 37 7.97 2.56 -11.00
C VAL A 37 7.37 1.65 -12.06
N ALA A 38 7.36 2.07 -13.32
CA ALA A 38 6.78 1.29 -14.41
C ALA A 38 7.53 -0.04 -14.63
N ALA A 39 8.87 -0.01 -14.58
CA ALA A 39 9.72 -1.17 -14.67
C ALA A 39 9.48 -2.15 -13.51
N ALA A 40 9.35 -1.65 -12.29
CA ALA A 40 9.05 -2.48 -11.12
C ALA A 40 7.67 -3.15 -11.23
N ILE A 41 6.66 -2.41 -11.69
CA ILE A 41 5.32 -2.96 -11.95
C ILE A 41 5.35 -4.02 -13.05
N ALA A 42 6.09 -3.77 -14.14
CA ALA A 42 6.22 -4.70 -15.25
C ALA A 42 6.99 -5.97 -14.88
N ALA A 43 8.01 -5.87 -14.02
CA ALA A 43 8.70 -7.02 -13.45
C ALA A 43 7.75 -7.88 -12.61
N GLY A 44 6.81 -7.22 -11.93
CA GLY A 44 5.80 -7.87 -11.12
C GLY A 44 6.37 -8.49 -9.85
N TRP A 45 5.47 -8.97 -9.00
CA TRP A 45 5.80 -9.58 -7.73
C TRP A 45 4.94 -10.80 -7.50
N GLY A 46 5.44 -11.75 -6.70
CA GLY A 46 4.59 -12.88 -6.29
C GLY A 46 4.34 -13.93 -7.37
N GLY A 47 5.12 -13.92 -8.46
CA GLY A 47 4.85 -14.70 -9.66
C GLY A 47 3.70 -14.16 -10.51
N GLU A 48 3.27 -12.92 -10.27
CA GLU A 48 2.20 -12.25 -10.98
C GLU A 48 2.72 -10.98 -11.67
N THR A 49 2.25 -10.74 -12.89
CA THR A 49 2.59 -9.56 -13.71
C THR A 49 1.39 -8.63 -13.92
N ASP A 50 0.21 -8.99 -13.41
CA ASP A 50 -1.04 -8.20 -13.53
C ASP A 50 -1.12 -7.06 -12.50
N TRP A 51 0.04 -6.49 -12.14
CA TRP A 51 0.11 -5.40 -11.18
C TRP A 51 -0.28 -4.09 -11.85
N ALA A 52 -1.21 -3.37 -11.23
CA ALA A 52 -1.66 -2.06 -11.65
C ALA A 52 -1.27 -1.01 -10.62
N LEU A 53 -0.74 0.12 -11.08
CA LEU A 53 -0.50 1.29 -10.24
C LEU A 53 -1.84 1.85 -9.74
N VAL A 54 -2.01 1.92 -8.42
CA VAL A 54 -3.20 2.51 -7.79
C VAL A 54 -2.97 3.99 -7.50
N LYS A 55 -1.81 4.31 -6.93
CA LYS A 55 -1.45 5.67 -6.50
C LYS A 55 0.06 5.80 -6.50
N LYS A 56 0.56 7.00 -6.83
CA LYS A 56 1.95 7.39 -6.62
C LYS A 56 1.99 8.81 -6.08
N VAL A 57 3.00 9.10 -5.26
CA VAL A 57 3.28 10.43 -4.72
C VAL A 57 4.78 10.67 -4.73
N ASP A 58 5.15 11.95 -4.75
CA ASP A 58 6.53 12.35 -4.51
C ASP A 58 6.94 11.97 -3.08
N ALA A 59 8.08 11.30 -2.97
CA ALA A 59 8.67 10.84 -1.73
C ALA A 59 9.88 11.70 -1.31
N GLY A 60 10.28 12.68 -2.11
CA GLY A 60 11.48 13.49 -1.86
C GLY A 60 12.73 12.63 -1.67
N ASP A 61 13.31 12.71 -0.48
CA ASP A 61 14.51 11.97 -0.04
C ASP A 61 14.18 10.68 0.74
N LEU A 62 12.91 10.27 0.79
CA LEU A 62 12.48 9.07 1.51
C LEU A 62 13.00 7.82 0.80
N THR A 63 13.66 6.94 1.54
CA THR A 63 14.12 5.63 1.04
C THR A 63 13.03 4.57 1.13
N GLU A 64 13.14 3.49 0.33
CA GLU A 64 12.20 2.38 0.39
C GLU A 64 12.17 1.73 1.78
N GLU A 65 13.35 1.48 2.37
CA GLU A 65 13.48 0.86 3.69
C GLU A 65 12.78 1.67 4.77
N GLU A 66 13.00 2.99 4.80
CA GLU A 66 12.34 3.88 5.76
C GLU A 66 10.81 3.92 5.59
N ALA A 67 10.33 3.97 4.35
CA ALA A 67 8.90 3.97 4.07
C ALA A 67 8.26 2.66 4.58
N LEU A 68 8.94 1.53 4.34
CA LEU A 68 8.48 0.21 4.76
C LEU A 68 8.55 0.01 6.27
N GLU A 69 9.60 0.49 6.94
CA GLU A 69 9.73 0.41 8.40
C GLU A 69 8.64 1.21 9.12
N ARG A 70 8.36 2.44 8.65
CA ARG A 70 7.26 3.26 9.19
C ARG A 70 5.91 2.59 8.99
N LEU A 71 5.69 2.03 7.81
CA LEU A 71 4.47 1.32 7.50
C LEU A 71 4.34 0.04 8.34
N ALA A 72 5.45 -0.69 8.55
CA ALA A 72 5.51 -1.89 9.38
C ALA A 72 5.24 -1.62 10.87
N ALA A 73 5.54 -0.41 11.36
CA ALA A 73 5.20 0.02 12.71
C ALA A 73 3.68 0.21 12.93
N LYS A 74 2.92 0.42 11.85
CA LYS A 74 1.46 0.63 11.89
C LYS A 74 0.68 -0.59 11.44
N GLU A 75 1.04 -1.13 10.28
CA GLU A 75 0.37 -2.25 9.64
C GLU A 75 1.33 -3.43 9.50
N LYS A 76 0.83 -4.64 9.74
CA LYS A 76 1.68 -5.84 9.63
C LYS A 76 1.93 -6.18 8.15
N PRO A 77 3.20 -6.15 7.68
CA PRO A 77 3.52 -6.64 6.35
C PRO A 77 3.18 -8.14 6.25
N VAL A 78 2.95 -8.61 5.03
CA VAL A 78 2.82 -10.04 4.76
C VAL A 78 4.22 -10.63 4.74
N ASP A 79 4.52 -11.49 5.71
CA ASP A 79 5.82 -12.12 5.78
C ASP A 79 6.08 -13.02 4.55
N PRO A 80 7.15 -12.75 3.78
CA PRO A 80 7.50 -13.56 2.62
C PRO A 80 7.98 -14.97 2.97
N ASN A 81 8.34 -15.22 4.23
CA ASN A 81 8.72 -16.55 4.71
C ASN A 81 7.54 -17.53 4.84
N TYR A 82 6.33 -17.03 5.13
CA TYR A 82 5.15 -17.88 5.25
C TYR A 82 4.57 -18.29 3.89
N TYR A 83 4.96 -17.62 2.81
CA TYR A 83 4.37 -17.81 1.49
C TYR A 83 5.46 -17.96 0.42
N PRO A 84 5.63 -19.16 -0.17
CA PRO A 84 6.70 -19.40 -1.14
C PRO A 84 6.61 -18.49 -2.38
N ARG A 85 5.41 -18.01 -2.74
CA ARG A 85 5.22 -17.05 -3.84
C ARG A 85 5.78 -15.65 -3.52
N LEU A 86 5.80 -15.26 -2.25
CA LEU A 86 6.29 -13.96 -1.81
C LEU A 86 7.81 -13.91 -1.60
N LYS A 87 8.52 -15.01 -1.80
CA LYS A 87 9.99 -15.04 -1.71
C LYS A 87 10.60 -14.05 -2.71
N GLY A 88 11.21 -12.98 -2.19
CA GLY A 88 11.81 -11.89 -2.96
C GLY A 88 10.90 -10.67 -3.16
N ALA A 89 9.62 -10.74 -2.76
CA ALA A 89 8.70 -9.60 -2.81
C ALA A 89 8.56 -8.96 -1.41
N ALA A 90 9.35 -7.91 -1.15
CA ALA A 90 9.22 -7.09 0.05
C ALA A 90 8.08 -6.07 -0.09
N GLY A 91 7.62 -5.46 1.00
CA GLY A 91 6.67 -4.34 0.97
C GLY A 91 5.25 -4.71 0.53
N ILE A 92 4.82 -5.94 0.79
CA ILE A 92 3.44 -6.38 0.57
C ILE A 92 2.65 -6.21 1.86
N PHE A 93 1.58 -5.44 1.82
CA PHE A 93 0.76 -5.13 2.99
C PHE A 93 -0.65 -5.64 2.81
N LYS A 94 -1.16 -6.25 3.88
CA LYS A 94 -2.55 -6.68 3.99
C LYS A 94 -3.33 -5.65 4.78
N LEU A 95 -4.41 -5.15 4.20
CA LEU A 95 -5.31 -4.22 4.88
C LEU A 95 -6.65 -4.89 5.10
N THR A 96 -7.28 -4.59 6.23
CA THR A 96 -8.69 -4.95 6.45
C THR A 96 -9.57 -3.73 6.20
N PRO A 97 -10.76 -3.92 5.61
CA PRO A 97 -11.70 -2.82 5.37
C PRO A 97 -12.06 -2.10 6.68
N THR A 98 -12.07 -2.80 7.81
CA THR A 98 -12.35 -2.23 9.13
C THR A 98 -11.29 -1.21 9.56
N ILE A 99 -9.99 -1.49 9.40
CA ILE A 99 -8.92 -0.57 9.80
C ILE A 99 -8.98 0.71 8.96
N VAL A 100 -9.08 0.57 7.64
CA VAL A 100 -9.14 1.72 6.73
C VAL A 100 -10.43 2.51 6.90
N GLY A 101 -11.56 1.81 7.09
CA GLY A 101 -12.86 2.43 7.39
C GLY A 101 -12.82 3.25 8.67
N ASN A 102 -12.31 2.69 9.77
CA ASN A 102 -12.19 3.40 11.05
C ASN A 102 -11.30 4.65 10.91
N HIS A 103 -10.19 4.55 10.20
CA HIS A 103 -9.30 5.70 9.97
C HIS A 103 -9.98 6.80 9.14
N MET A 104 -10.71 6.43 8.08
CA MET A 104 -11.46 7.39 7.26
C MET A 104 -12.59 8.06 8.05
N ILE A 105 -13.30 7.32 8.90
CA ILE A 105 -14.32 7.88 9.81
C ILE A 105 -13.68 8.95 10.71
N ILE A 106 -12.55 8.65 11.34
CA ILE A 106 -11.85 9.58 12.23
C ILE A 106 -11.35 10.80 11.45
N ALA A 107 -10.72 10.60 10.30
CA ALA A 107 -10.23 11.69 9.45
C ALA A 107 -11.38 12.62 9.01
N ARG A 108 -12.54 12.05 8.70
CA ARG A 108 -13.73 12.79 8.25
C ARG A 108 -14.46 13.49 9.39
N ALA A 109 -14.49 12.89 10.58
CA ALA A 109 -14.97 13.53 11.81
C ALA A 109 -14.09 14.73 12.20
N MET A 110 -12.76 14.59 12.09
CA MET A 110 -11.81 15.70 12.31
C MET A 110 -11.97 16.81 11.27
N ALA A 111 -12.39 16.47 10.04
CA ALA A 111 -12.70 17.44 8.98
C ALA A 111 -14.12 18.04 9.07
N GLY A 112 -14.89 17.72 10.11
CA GLY A 112 -16.23 18.28 10.35
C GLY A 112 -17.31 17.82 9.36
N ASN A 113 -17.15 16.65 8.75
CA ASN A 113 -18.05 16.16 7.70
C ASN A 113 -18.95 15.02 8.25
N GLU A 114 -20.27 15.22 8.19
CA GLU A 114 -21.28 14.42 8.93
C GLU A 114 -21.69 13.09 8.24
N SER A 115 -21.22 12.84 7.02
CA SER A 115 -21.56 11.60 6.30
C SER A 115 -20.57 10.47 6.59
N LEU A 116 -20.98 9.57 7.49
CA LEU A 116 -20.23 8.38 7.91
C LEU A 116 -20.45 7.16 6.99
N ASP A 117 -21.42 7.24 6.07
CA ASP A 117 -21.67 6.18 5.09
C ASP A 117 -20.80 6.41 3.84
N PHE A 118 -19.74 5.62 3.70
CA PHE A 118 -18.89 5.66 2.51
C PHE A 118 -18.44 4.26 2.10
N LYS A 119 -18.43 4.03 0.79
CA LYS A 119 -17.91 2.81 0.19
C LYS A 119 -16.40 2.96 0.02
N LEU A 120 -15.62 2.15 0.73
CA LEU A 120 -14.17 2.07 0.59
C LEU A 120 -13.79 1.73 -0.86
N LYS A 121 -13.09 2.64 -1.53
CA LYS A 121 -12.49 2.42 -2.86
C LYS A 121 -11.05 1.98 -2.71
N VAL A 122 -10.52 1.33 -3.74
CA VAL A 122 -9.12 0.89 -3.83
C VAL A 122 -8.14 2.05 -3.58
N VAL A 123 -8.50 3.24 -4.04
CA VAL A 123 -7.72 4.48 -3.86
C VAL A 123 -7.62 4.88 -2.38
N ASP A 124 -8.64 4.61 -1.57
CA ASP A 124 -8.63 4.94 -0.14
C ASP A 124 -7.61 4.10 0.63
N TYR A 125 -7.51 2.80 0.30
CA TYR A 125 -6.47 1.92 0.84
C TYR A 125 -5.07 2.42 0.45
N ALA A 126 -4.89 2.85 -0.79
CA ALA A 126 -3.60 3.39 -1.24
C ALA A 126 -3.25 4.72 -0.55
N ASN A 127 -4.21 5.63 -0.38
CA ASN A 127 -4.01 6.86 0.37
C ASN A 127 -3.63 6.58 1.84
N TYR A 128 -4.29 5.62 2.48
CA TYR A 128 -3.96 5.18 3.83
C TYR A 128 -2.50 4.71 3.92
N LEU A 129 -2.07 3.82 3.03
CA LEU A 129 -0.69 3.32 3.01
C LEU A 129 0.32 4.44 2.80
N ILE A 130 0.05 5.34 1.86
CA ILE A 130 0.92 6.49 1.58
C ILE A 130 1.03 7.42 2.78
N GLN A 131 -0.09 7.70 3.47
CA GLN A 131 -0.10 8.58 4.63
C GLN A 131 0.78 8.05 5.78
N PHE A 132 0.82 6.73 5.99
CA PHE A 132 1.66 6.12 7.03
C PHE A 132 3.09 5.83 6.57
N ALA A 133 3.33 5.71 5.27
CA ALA A 133 4.66 5.55 4.70
C ALA A 133 5.41 6.89 4.59
N GLN A 134 4.71 8.00 4.32
CA GLN A 134 5.31 9.33 4.31
C GLN A 134 5.62 9.81 5.73
N PRO A 135 6.69 10.61 5.91
CA PRO A 135 6.91 11.30 7.17
C PRO A 135 5.70 12.19 7.48
N PRO A 136 5.32 12.37 8.77
CA PRO A 136 4.30 13.33 9.13
C PRO A 136 4.74 14.68 8.57
N LYS A 137 3.93 15.25 7.66
CA LYS A 137 4.17 16.58 7.14
C LYS A 137 4.26 17.48 8.36
N ALA A 138 5.46 18.01 8.65
CA ALA A 138 5.65 18.95 9.73
C ALA A 138 4.60 20.04 9.52
N ALA A 139 3.73 20.24 10.51
CA ALA A 139 2.81 21.35 10.51
C ALA A 139 3.66 22.62 10.46
N ASP A 140 3.65 23.30 9.32
CA ASP A 140 4.12 24.68 9.20
C ASP A 140 3.14 25.60 9.95
#